data_AF-A0AAX1UPL3-F1
#
_entry.id   AF-A0AAX1UPL3-F1
#
_cell.length_a   1.000
_cell.length_b   1.000
_cell.length_c   1.000
_cell.angle_alpha   90.00
_cell.angle_beta   90.00
_cell.angle_gamma   90.00
#
_symmetry.space_group_name_H-M   'P 1'
#
loop_
_entity.id
_entity.type
_entity.pdbx_description
1 polymer ?
#
loop_
_entity_poly.entity_id
_entity_poly.type
_entity_poly.pdbx_seq_one_letter_code
_entity_poly.pdbx_strand_id
1 'polypeptide(L)'
;SAGIFVYCSSRDGLSVERAYQQPRAVPRGAPEAAPDLPQSLIEDLHRIRLGALQARLMDQSELMLDLLAWSLGGGLRPWARPLAISPTDQPIAPEKGEGTSYPPRLAARLAPNTSLGPDGTPAEFEAFRAQGKKHRNQILTEALARTFCTGSSGLSAALARQLGVEVRRIWTPTAQGFLGRCSAGYLDRLWSELVPSAEADQTFQKLKKGEKAKRLEALFADPATREALGLSREDCAKIDAWVPAELDWPEVTQ
;
A
#
# COMPACT_ATOMS: atom_id res chain seq x y z
N SER A 1 -5.77 47.96 23.77
CA SER A 1 -6.05 47.44 22.40
C SER A 1 -7.33 46.64 22.44
N ALA A 2 -8.38 47.10 21.75
CA ALA A 2 -9.67 46.41 21.71
C ALA A 2 -9.73 45.50 20.48
N GLY A 3 -9.89 44.19 20.70
CA GLY A 3 -10.11 43.21 19.63
C GLY A 3 -11.57 42.78 19.61
N ILE A 4 -12.13 42.60 18.41
CA ILE A 4 -13.45 42.01 18.19
C ILE A 4 -13.22 40.53 17.86
N PHE A 5 -13.91 39.64 18.55
CA PHE A 5 -13.97 38.22 18.18
C PHE A 5 -15.38 37.90 17.68
N VAL A 6 -15.42 37.24 16.53
CA VAL A 6 -16.64 36.81 15.86
C VAL A 6 -16.78 35.32 16.07
N TYR A 7 -17.92 34.87 16.61
CA TYR A 7 -18.23 33.46 16.79
C TYR A 7 -19.29 33.04 15.78
N CYS A 8 -19.10 31.86 15.16
CA CYS A 8 -20.05 31.29 14.22
C CYS A 8 -20.54 29.94 14.76
N SER A 9 -21.84 29.84 15.02
CA SER A 9 -22.52 28.60 15.39
C SER A 9 -23.43 28.19 14.23
N SER A 10 -23.44 26.90 13.89
CA SER A 10 -24.19 26.37 12.74
C SER A 10 -25.72 26.39 12.91
N ARG A 11 -26.24 26.90 14.03
CA ARG A 11 -27.69 27.00 14.28
C ARG A 11 -28.27 28.42 14.18
N ASP A 12 -27.51 29.47 14.51
CA ASP A 12 -28.11 30.79 14.80
C ASP A 12 -27.53 31.98 14.02
N GLY A 13 -26.61 31.74 13.08
CA GLY A 13 -26.01 32.81 12.26
C GLY A 13 -25.07 33.76 13.03
N LEU A 14 -24.46 34.70 12.31
CA LEU A 14 -23.46 35.64 12.84
C LEU A 14 -24.12 36.79 13.62
N SER A 15 -23.85 36.88 14.93
CA SER A 15 -24.27 38.03 15.75
C SER A 15 -23.06 38.69 16.43
N VAL A 16 -23.08 40.03 16.48
CA VAL A 16 -22.04 40.86 17.11
C VAL A 16 -22.73 41.74 18.15
N GLU A 17 -22.56 41.45 19.44
CA GLU A 17 -23.02 42.33 20.51
C GLU A 17 -21.93 42.66 21.55
N ARG A 18 -21.56 43.95 21.52
CA ARG A 18 -20.97 44.85 22.53
C ARG A 18 -19.66 44.49 23.27
N ALA A 19 -18.92 45.56 23.56
CA ALA A 19 -17.57 45.57 24.12
C ALA A 19 -17.49 45.07 25.58
N TYR A 20 -16.40 44.37 25.87
CA TYR A 20 -16.04 43.76 27.16
C TYR A 20 -16.21 44.72 28.36
N GLN A 21 -17.05 44.35 29.33
CA GLN A 21 -17.00 44.90 30.69
C GLN A 21 -16.12 44.01 31.56
N GLN A 22 -15.24 44.60 32.37
CA GLN A 22 -14.44 43.85 33.34
C GLN A 22 -15.36 43.04 34.26
N PRO A 23 -15.15 41.71 34.38
CA PRO A 23 -15.99 40.89 35.25
C PRO A 23 -15.75 41.29 36.70
N ARG A 24 -16.86 41.56 37.40
CA ARG A 24 -16.88 41.84 38.84
C ARG A 24 -16.27 40.65 39.57
N ALA A 25 -15.32 40.91 40.47
CA ALA A 25 -14.63 39.86 41.22
C ALA A 25 -15.65 38.98 41.97
N VAL A 26 -15.72 37.71 41.57
CA VAL A 26 -16.49 36.69 42.27
C VAL A 26 -15.73 36.37 43.56
N PRO A 27 -16.36 36.38 44.75
CA PRO A 27 -15.69 35.99 45.97
C PRO A 27 -15.19 34.55 45.82
N ARG A 28 -13.88 34.36 46.04
CA ARG A 28 -13.24 33.05 45.96
C ARG A 28 -13.85 32.19 47.08
N GLY A 29 -14.67 31.20 46.70
CA GLY A 29 -15.16 30.19 47.63
C GLY A 29 -13.99 29.51 48.35
N ALA A 30 -14.24 28.97 49.53
CA ALA A 30 -13.25 28.22 50.30
C ALA A 30 -12.54 27.20 49.38
N PRO A 31 -11.20 27.03 49.49
CA PRO A 31 -10.48 26.10 48.62
C PRO A 31 -11.08 24.71 48.77
N GLU A 32 -11.50 24.14 47.64
CA GLU A 32 -11.94 22.75 47.56
C GLU A 32 -10.85 21.84 48.13
N ALA A 33 -11.23 20.87 48.95
CA ALA A 33 -10.28 19.96 49.57
C ALA A 33 -9.42 19.28 48.49
N ALA A 34 -8.11 19.18 48.73
CA ALA A 34 -7.23 18.49 47.81
C ALA A 34 -7.73 17.04 47.61
N PRO A 35 -7.75 16.52 46.37
CA PRO A 35 -8.19 15.15 46.12
C PRO A 35 -7.31 14.14 46.88
N ASP A 36 -7.92 13.04 47.33
CA ASP A 36 -7.27 12.00 48.14
C ASP A 36 -6.00 11.40 47.48
N LEU A 37 -5.92 11.43 46.15
CA LEU A 37 -4.76 10.99 45.38
C LEU A 37 -4.30 12.12 44.45
N PRO A 38 -2.99 12.45 44.42
CA PRO A 38 -2.47 13.38 43.44
C PRO A 38 -2.54 12.78 42.03
N GLN A 39 -2.76 13.63 41.02
CA GLN A 39 -2.91 13.20 39.62
C GLN A 39 -1.70 12.40 39.10
N SER A 40 -0.49 12.74 39.53
CA SER A 40 0.74 12.01 39.19
C SER A 40 0.70 10.55 39.68
N LEU A 41 0.18 10.32 40.89
CA LEU A 41 0.01 8.96 41.43
C LEU A 41 -1.05 8.17 40.64
N ILE A 42 -2.14 8.82 40.21
CA ILE A 42 -3.15 8.19 39.35
C ILE A 42 -2.53 7.77 38.01
N GLU A 43 -1.72 8.62 37.39
CA GLU A 43 -0.99 8.30 36.16
C GLU A 43 -0.02 7.12 36.34
N ASP A 44 0.73 7.10 37.44
CA ASP A 44 1.62 5.98 37.74
C ASP A 44 0.86 4.67 37.94
N LEU A 45 -0.28 4.69 38.63
CA LEU A 45 -1.16 3.52 38.75
C LEU A 45 -1.70 3.06 37.39
N HIS A 46 -2.02 3.98 36.46
CA HIS A 46 -2.39 3.63 35.10
C HIS A 46 -1.23 2.97 34.33
N ARG A 47 0.00 3.48 34.47
CA ARG A 47 1.22 2.90 33.87
C ARG A 47 1.50 1.50 34.41
N ILE A 48 1.37 1.30 35.73
CA ILE A 48 1.53 -0.01 36.39
C ILE A 48 0.49 -1.01 35.86
N ARG A 49 -0.78 -0.60 35.77
CA ARG A 49 -1.85 -1.45 35.21
C ARG A 49 -1.56 -1.85 33.77
N LEU A 50 -1.09 -0.92 32.94
CA LEU A 50 -0.67 -1.22 31.57
C LEU A 50 0.50 -2.21 31.54
N GLY A 51 1.53 -2.01 32.38
CA GLY A 51 2.69 -2.90 32.47
C GLY A 51 2.30 -4.33 32.86
N ALA A 52 1.37 -4.51 33.81
CA ALA A 52 0.86 -5.82 34.20
C ALA A 52 0.15 -6.54 33.05
N LEU A 53 -0.68 -5.83 32.27
CA LEU A 53 -1.31 -6.38 31.07
C LEU A 53 -0.26 -6.77 30.02
N GLN A 54 0.71 -5.89 29.75
CA GLN A 54 1.79 -6.16 28.80
C GLN A 54 2.59 -7.41 29.20
N ALA A 55 2.95 -7.54 30.48
CA ALA A 55 3.64 -8.72 31.00
C ALA A 55 2.86 -10.01 30.74
N ARG A 56 1.54 -10.01 30.95
CA ARG A 56 0.71 -11.19 30.65
C ARG A 56 0.64 -11.48 29.15
N LEU A 57 0.54 -10.44 28.32
CA LEU A 57 0.47 -10.57 26.87
C LEU A 57 1.75 -11.15 26.26
N MET A 58 2.91 -10.98 26.90
CA MET A 58 4.17 -11.58 26.45
C MET A 58 4.11 -13.11 26.37
N ASP A 59 3.32 -13.75 27.23
CA ASP A 59 3.11 -15.21 27.22
C ASP A 59 2.02 -15.66 26.23
N GLN A 60 1.39 -14.73 25.48
CA GLN A 60 0.21 -14.99 24.66
C GLN A 60 0.48 -14.74 23.17
N SER A 61 1.47 -15.46 22.61
CA SER A 61 1.95 -15.23 21.24
C SER A 61 0.85 -15.26 20.17
N GLU A 62 -0.06 -16.24 20.21
CA GLU A 62 -1.16 -16.34 19.24
C GLU A 62 -2.16 -15.19 19.37
N LEU A 63 -2.47 -14.76 20.60
CA LEU A 63 -3.33 -13.60 20.83
C LEU A 63 -2.68 -12.30 20.31
N MET A 64 -1.37 -12.17 20.47
CA MET A 64 -0.61 -11.03 19.95
C MET A 64 -0.56 -11.00 18.42
N LEU A 65 -0.47 -12.17 17.76
CA LEU A 65 -0.57 -12.26 16.30
C LEU A 65 -1.98 -11.92 15.80
N ASP A 66 -3.03 -12.35 16.52
CA ASP A 66 -4.40 -11.95 16.22
C ASP A 66 -4.59 -10.43 16.37
N LEU A 67 -4.04 -9.83 17.43
CA LEU A 67 -4.10 -8.40 17.69
C LEU A 67 -3.34 -7.59 16.61
N LEU A 68 -2.19 -8.10 16.17
CA LEU A 68 -1.42 -7.52 15.07
C LEU A 68 -2.17 -7.63 13.75
N ALA A 69 -2.75 -8.79 13.45
CA ALA A 69 -3.57 -8.99 12.26
C ALA A 69 -4.74 -7.99 12.23
N TRP A 70 -5.43 -7.80 13.35
CA TRP A 70 -6.54 -6.84 13.46
C TRP A 70 -6.06 -5.38 13.32
N SER A 71 -4.95 -5.02 13.97
CA SER A 71 -4.36 -3.68 13.89
C SER A 71 -3.90 -3.32 12.48
N LEU A 72 -3.32 -4.28 11.76
CA LEU A 72 -2.79 -4.08 10.40
C LEU A 72 -3.84 -4.32 9.31
N GLY A 73 -4.92 -5.07 9.58
CA GLY A 73 -5.88 -5.57 8.58
C GLY A 73 -6.66 -4.50 7.82
N GLY A 74 -6.66 -3.27 8.32
CA GLY A 74 -7.48 -2.17 7.79
C GLY A 74 -8.88 -2.22 8.40
N GLY A 75 -9.44 -1.05 8.71
CA GLY A 75 -10.76 -0.94 9.33
C GLY A 75 -10.78 -0.30 10.73
N LEU A 76 -9.62 -0.08 11.36
CA LEU A 76 -9.53 0.74 12.58
C LEU A 76 -8.98 2.13 12.26
N ARG A 77 -9.41 3.12 13.05
CA ARG A 77 -8.76 4.43 13.10
C ARG A 77 -7.29 4.29 13.44
N PRO A 78 -6.37 5.04 12.79
CA PRO A 78 -4.94 4.95 13.08
C PRO A 78 -4.60 5.11 14.57
N TRP A 79 -5.30 6.00 15.29
CA TRP A 79 -5.12 6.24 16.73
C TRP A 79 -5.93 5.30 17.63
N ALA A 80 -6.86 4.50 17.08
CA ALA A 80 -7.60 3.48 17.82
C ALA A 80 -6.95 2.09 17.73
N ARG A 81 -5.78 1.99 17.09
CA ARG A 81 -5.05 0.73 16.99
C ARG A 81 -4.48 0.33 18.35
N PRO A 82 -4.64 -0.93 18.76
CA PRO A 82 -4.17 -1.42 20.06
C PRO A 82 -2.64 -1.56 20.13
N LEU A 83 -1.97 -1.60 18.98
CA LEU A 83 -0.53 -1.62 18.87
C LEU A 83 -0.05 -0.29 18.30
N ALA A 84 1.05 0.23 18.86
CA ALA A 84 1.74 1.41 18.36
C ALA A 84 2.55 1.10 17.08
N ILE A 85 1.92 0.41 16.12
CA ILE A 85 2.48 0.05 14.81
C ILE A 85 1.49 0.53 13.76
N SER A 86 1.96 1.36 12.84
CA SER A 86 1.22 1.72 11.63
C SER A 86 1.97 1.19 10.42
N PRO A 87 1.34 0.34 9.57
CA PRO A 87 1.96 -0.07 8.33
C PRO A 87 2.00 1.12 7.37
N THR A 88 3.17 1.41 6.82
CA THR A 88 3.31 2.29 5.66
C THR A 88 3.29 1.44 4.41
N ASP A 89 2.17 1.47 3.68
CA ASP A 89 2.06 0.77 2.40
C ASP A 89 2.96 1.42 1.36
N GLN A 90 3.70 0.60 0.60
CA GLN A 90 4.57 1.08 -0.48
C GLN A 90 3.77 1.34 -1.76
N PRO A 91 4.01 2.47 -2.47
CA PRO A 91 3.34 2.77 -3.72
C PRO A 91 3.87 1.82 -4.81
N ILE A 92 3.08 0.79 -5.14
CA ILE A 92 3.45 -0.19 -6.16
C ILE A 92 2.72 0.02 -7.50
N ALA A 93 1.63 0.79 -7.51
CA ALA A 93 0.83 1.00 -8.70
C ALA A 93 1.56 1.94 -9.69
N PRO A 94 1.72 1.55 -10.96
CA PRO A 94 2.31 2.43 -11.96
C PRO A 94 1.32 3.52 -12.38
N GLU A 95 1.85 4.64 -12.86
CA GLU A 95 1.06 5.77 -13.37
C GLU A 95 0.16 5.39 -14.57
N LYS A 96 0.62 4.47 -15.41
CA LYS A 96 -0.15 3.87 -16.52
C LYS A 96 -0.32 2.38 -16.22
N GLY A 97 -1.44 2.03 -15.60
CA GLY A 97 -1.73 0.68 -15.10
C GLY A 97 -2.13 -0.36 -16.13
N GLU A 98 -2.37 0.02 -17.39
CA GLU A 98 -2.73 -0.96 -18.42
C GLU A 98 -1.61 -2.01 -18.57
N GLY A 99 -2.00 -3.28 -18.69
CA GLY A 99 -1.07 -4.40 -18.70
C GLY A 99 -0.62 -4.87 -17.32
N THR A 100 -0.91 -4.12 -16.25
CA THR A 100 -0.59 -4.51 -14.87
C THR A 100 -1.85 -5.00 -14.15
N SER A 101 -1.78 -6.18 -13.54
CA SER A 101 -2.87 -6.77 -12.77
C SER A 101 -2.35 -7.35 -11.47
N TYR A 102 -2.90 -6.88 -10.35
CA TYR A 102 -2.55 -7.39 -9.03
C TYR A 102 -3.57 -8.43 -8.57
N PRO A 103 -3.16 -9.47 -7.82
CA PRO A 103 -4.09 -10.35 -7.15
C PRO A 103 -5.12 -9.54 -6.34
N PRO A 104 -6.41 -9.93 -6.31
CA PRO A 104 -7.47 -9.11 -5.70
C PRO A 104 -7.16 -8.62 -4.28
N ARG A 105 -6.46 -9.46 -3.50
CA ARG A 105 -6.07 -9.17 -2.11
C ARG A 105 -4.99 -8.08 -2.01
N LEU A 106 -4.07 -8.03 -2.97
CA LEU A 106 -3.06 -6.97 -3.11
C LEU A 106 -3.69 -5.69 -3.68
N ALA A 107 -4.60 -5.85 -4.67
CA ALA A 107 -5.30 -4.74 -5.33
C ALA A 107 -6.17 -3.93 -4.37
N ALA A 108 -6.84 -4.58 -3.41
CA ALA A 108 -7.70 -3.92 -2.41
C ALA A 108 -6.98 -2.87 -1.56
N ARG A 109 -5.65 -2.92 -1.50
CA ARG A 109 -4.80 -1.98 -0.74
C ARG A 109 -4.10 -0.93 -1.59
N LEU A 110 -4.36 -0.89 -2.90
CA LEU A 110 -3.82 0.15 -3.78
C LEU A 110 -4.57 1.46 -3.66
N ALA A 111 -5.87 1.40 -3.36
CA ALA A 111 -6.64 2.58 -3.05
C ALA A 111 -6.28 3.06 -1.63
N PRO A 112 -5.98 4.36 -1.44
CA PRO A 112 -5.79 4.90 -0.10
C PRO A 112 -7.04 4.61 0.72
N ASN A 113 -6.84 3.98 1.89
CA ASN A 113 -7.94 3.80 2.82
C ASN A 113 -8.29 5.16 3.44
N THR A 114 -9.23 5.85 2.80
CA THR A 114 -9.78 7.14 3.27
C THR A 114 -10.82 6.95 4.37
N SER A 115 -11.24 5.72 4.65
CA SER A 115 -12.10 5.43 5.77
C SER A 115 -11.33 5.60 7.07
N LEU A 116 -11.85 6.45 7.95
CA LEU A 116 -11.37 6.50 9.33
C LEU A 116 -11.60 5.14 10.01
N GLY A 117 -12.61 4.37 9.59
CA GLY A 117 -13.00 3.13 10.28
C GLY A 117 -13.66 3.40 11.64
N PRO A 118 -14.30 2.38 12.25
CA PRO A 118 -14.74 2.43 13.63
C PRO A 118 -13.58 2.51 14.64
N ASP A 119 -13.92 2.83 15.89
CA ASP A 119 -13.04 2.50 17.02
C ASP A 119 -13.00 0.99 17.18
N GLY A 120 -11.85 0.43 17.56
CA GLY A 120 -11.77 -0.97 17.88
C GLY A 120 -12.43 -1.25 19.23
N THR A 121 -13.48 -2.06 19.24
CA THR A 121 -14.12 -2.54 20.47
C THR A 121 -13.72 -3.98 20.80
N PRO A 122 -13.79 -4.41 22.08
CA PRO A 122 -13.57 -5.81 22.45
C PRO A 122 -14.50 -6.78 21.70
N ALA A 123 -15.75 -6.39 21.46
CA ALA A 123 -16.72 -7.22 20.74
C ALA A 123 -16.34 -7.42 19.26
N GLU A 124 -15.86 -6.37 18.58
CA GLU A 124 -15.36 -6.48 17.21
C GLU A 124 -14.08 -7.31 17.15
N PHE A 125 -13.21 -7.21 18.15
CA PHE A 125 -12.02 -8.04 18.23
C PHE A 125 -12.38 -9.52 18.41
N GLU A 126 -13.32 -9.85 19.28
CA GLU A 126 -13.79 -11.23 19.42
C GLU A 126 -14.50 -11.73 18.15
N ALA A 127 -15.29 -10.90 17.47
CA ALA A 127 -15.88 -11.23 16.18
C ALA A 127 -14.81 -11.48 15.10
N PHE A 128 -13.75 -10.67 15.09
CA PHE A 128 -12.58 -10.89 14.24
C PHE A 128 -11.89 -12.22 14.57
N ARG A 129 -11.70 -12.52 15.86
CA ARG A 129 -11.10 -13.77 16.32
C ARG A 129 -11.91 -14.99 15.88
N ALA A 130 -13.25 -14.88 15.90
CA ALA A 130 -14.18 -15.93 15.50
C ALA A 130 -14.10 -16.32 14.01
N GLN A 131 -13.50 -15.47 13.15
CA GLN A 131 -13.25 -15.82 11.73
C GLN A 131 -12.19 -16.93 11.56
N GLY A 132 -11.49 -17.28 12.64
CA GLY A 132 -10.61 -18.44 12.71
C GLY A 132 -9.17 -18.16 12.27
N LYS A 133 -8.25 -19.02 12.73
CA LYS A 133 -6.80 -18.86 12.57
C LYS A 133 -6.37 -18.67 11.11
N LYS A 134 -6.97 -19.41 10.17
CA LYS A 134 -6.65 -19.31 8.74
C LYS A 134 -6.89 -17.90 8.20
N HIS A 135 -8.04 -17.30 8.53
CA HIS A 135 -8.40 -15.96 8.05
C HIS A 135 -7.49 -14.90 8.64
N ARG A 136 -7.21 -14.97 9.96
CA ARG A 136 -6.37 -13.99 10.66
C ARG A 136 -4.91 -14.03 10.19
N ASN A 137 -4.35 -15.23 10.01
CA ASN A 137 -3.00 -15.40 9.45
C ASN A 137 -2.89 -14.89 8.02
N GLN A 138 -3.95 -15.06 7.23
CA GLN A 138 -4.00 -14.53 5.88
C GLN A 138 -3.95 -12.99 5.90
N ILE A 139 -4.77 -12.33 6.71
CA ILE A 139 -4.75 -10.87 6.87
C ILE A 139 -3.37 -10.38 7.33
N LEU A 140 -2.78 -11.05 8.33
CA LEU A 140 -1.47 -10.70 8.85
C LEU A 140 -0.39 -10.77 7.75
N THR A 141 -0.37 -11.88 7.01
CA THR A 141 0.60 -12.11 5.93
C THR A 141 0.45 -11.06 4.83
N GLU A 142 -0.78 -10.79 4.39
CA GLU A 142 -1.06 -9.81 3.34
C GLU A 142 -0.68 -8.40 3.79
N ALA A 143 -0.99 -8.03 5.03
CA ALA A 143 -0.69 -6.71 5.53
C ALA A 143 0.82 -6.47 5.70
N LEU A 144 1.57 -7.46 6.18
CA LEU A 144 3.03 -7.39 6.27
C LEU A 144 3.69 -7.38 4.88
N ALA A 145 3.16 -8.15 3.92
CA ALA A 145 3.68 -8.13 2.55
C ALA A 145 3.56 -6.73 1.89
N ARG A 146 2.56 -5.92 2.26
CA ARG A 146 2.42 -4.53 1.77
C ARG A 146 3.40 -3.54 2.34
N THR A 147 3.93 -3.81 3.53
CA THR A 147 4.95 -2.95 4.16
C THR A 147 6.35 -3.29 3.69
N PHE A 148 6.53 -4.37 2.92
CA PHE A 148 7.83 -4.75 2.38
C PHE A 148 8.36 -3.64 1.47
N CYS A 149 9.51 -3.08 1.84
CA CYS A 149 10.21 -2.05 1.08
C CYS A 149 11.50 -2.63 0.49
N THR A 150 11.88 -2.11 -0.67
CA THR A 150 13.19 -2.41 -1.25
C THR A 150 14.23 -1.53 -0.56
N GLY A 151 15.22 -2.17 0.04
CA GLY A 151 16.38 -1.52 0.65
C GLY A 151 17.64 -1.70 -0.20
N SER A 152 18.70 -0.98 0.12
CA SER A 152 20.00 -1.09 -0.55
C SER A 152 20.82 -2.32 -0.13
N SER A 153 20.33 -3.13 0.81
CA SER A 153 21.07 -4.26 1.39
C SER A 153 21.12 -5.52 0.51
N GLY A 154 20.50 -5.50 -0.68
CA GLY A 154 20.40 -6.69 -1.55
C GLY A 154 19.42 -7.77 -1.06
N LEU A 155 18.81 -7.61 0.12
CA LEU A 155 17.86 -8.58 0.68
C LEU A 155 16.66 -8.84 -0.25
N SER A 156 16.10 -7.80 -0.85
CA SER A 156 14.95 -7.92 -1.76
C SER A 156 15.30 -8.76 -3.00
N ALA A 157 16.49 -8.59 -3.56
CA ALA A 157 16.97 -9.39 -4.69
C ALA A 157 17.26 -10.84 -4.29
N ALA A 158 17.79 -11.07 -3.08
CA ALA A 158 17.97 -12.42 -2.54
C ALA A 158 16.64 -13.15 -2.35
N LEU A 159 15.64 -12.49 -1.76
CA LEU A 159 14.30 -13.04 -1.56
C LEU A 159 13.60 -13.30 -2.91
N ALA A 160 13.68 -12.37 -3.85
CA ALA A 160 13.06 -12.54 -5.15
C ALA A 160 13.58 -13.76 -5.90
N ARG A 161 14.90 -14.00 -5.85
CA ARG A 161 15.54 -15.21 -6.40
C ARG A 161 15.10 -16.47 -5.66
N GLN A 162 15.13 -16.45 -4.33
CA GLN A 162 14.73 -17.59 -3.51
C GLN A 162 13.26 -18.00 -3.78
N LEU A 163 12.39 -17.02 -4.00
CA LEU A 163 10.96 -17.24 -4.22
C LEU A 163 10.59 -17.45 -5.70
N GLY A 164 11.53 -17.29 -6.63
CA GLY A 164 11.27 -17.38 -8.06
C GLY A 164 10.23 -16.35 -8.52
N VAL A 165 10.40 -15.08 -8.15
CA VAL A 165 9.40 -14.04 -8.48
C VAL A 165 9.33 -13.82 -10.00
N GLU A 166 8.17 -14.13 -10.56
CA GLU A 166 7.85 -13.97 -11.98
C GLU A 166 7.02 -12.70 -12.23
N VAL A 167 7.67 -11.62 -12.69
CA VAL A 167 7.01 -10.33 -12.97
C VAL A 167 5.87 -10.48 -13.99
N ARG A 168 6.02 -11.39 -14.96
CA ARG A 168 5.01 -11.68 -16.00
C ARG A 168 3.67 -12.18 -15.47
N ARG A 169 3.59 -12.62 -14.21
CA ARG A 169 2.30 -12.97 -13.56
C ARG A 169 1.39 -11.77 -13.32
N ILE A 170 1.98 -10.59 -13.14
CA ILE A 170 1.24 -9.37 -12.81
C ILE A 170 1.41 -8.28 -13.86
N TRP A 171 2.25 -8.49 -14.87
CA TRP A 171 2.56 -7.48 -15.87
C TRP A 171 2.75 -8.08 -17.26
N THR A 172 2.12 -7.47 -18.26
CA THR A 172 2.34 -7.71 -19.69
C THR A 172 2.49 -6.35 -20.38
N PRO A 173 3.50 -6.16 -21.25
CA PRO A 173 3.69 -4.88 -21.94
C PRO A 173 2.53 -4.60 -22.90
N THR A 174 1.90 -3.43 -22.75
CA THR A 174 0.85 -2.93 -23.65
C THR A 174 1.29 -1.66 -24.38
N ALA A 175 0.56 -1.29 -25.43
CA ALA A 175 0.77 -0.06 -26.16
C ALA A 175 0.59 1.18 -25.27
N GLN A 176 -0.41 1.22 -24.38
CA GLN A 176 -0.63 2.35 -23.49
C GLN A 176 0.31 2.34 -22.27
N GLY A 177 0.55 1.16 -21.69
CA GLY A 177 1.26 0.99 -20.42
C GLY A 177 2.78 1.18 -20.56
N PHE A 178 3.37 0.65 -21.64
CA PHE A 178 4.82 0.59 -21.81
C PHE A 178 5.27 0.95 -23.23
N LEU A 179 4.85 0.20 -24.24
CA LEU A 179 5.45 0.23 -25.60
C LEU A 179 5.27 1.60 -26.29
N GLY A 180 4.12 2.24 -26.14
CA GLY A 180 3.87 3.58 -26.69
C GLY A 180 4.70 4.69 -26.02
N ARG A 181 5.23 4.42 -24.82
CA ARG A 181 6.10 5.34 -24.05
C ARG A 181 7.57 5.25 -24.46
N CYS A 182 8.01 4.10 -24.99
CA CYS A 182 9.37 3.89 -25.50
C CYS A 182 9.66 4.76 -26.75
N SER A 183 10.93 4.89 -27.15
CA SER A 183 11.29 5.54 -28.43
C SER A 183 11.07 4.59 -29.62
N ALA A 184 10.88 5.13 -30.84
CA ALA A 184 10.72 4.27 -32.02
C ALA A 184 11.91 3.33 -32.25
N GLY A 185 13.14 3.83 -32.05
CA GLY A 185 14.36 3.01 -32.17
C GLY A 185 14.49 1.95 -31.07
N TYR A 186 13.91 2.15 -29.89
CA TYR A 186 13.80 1.08 -28.89
C TYR A 186 12.88 -0.02 -29.37
N LEU A 187 11.72 0.33 -29.94
CA LEU A 187 10.76 -0.65 -30.48
C LEU A 187 11.36 -1.45 -31.64
N ASP A 188 12.15 -0.82 -32.50
CA ASP A 188 12.84 -1.51 -33.60
C ASP A 188 13.85 -2.53 -33.08
N ARG A 189 14.67 -2.16 -32.09
CA ARG A 189 15.62 -3.11 -31.47
C ARG A 189 14.89 -4.26 -30.77
N LEU A 190 13.83 -3.97 -30.02
CA LEU A 190 13.04 -4.98 -29.34
C LEU A 190 12.41 -5.96 -30.33
N TRP A 191 11.90 -5.46 -31.45
CA TRP A 191 11.36 -6.31 -32.50
C TRP A 191 12.42 -7.25 -33.06
N SER A 192 13.59 -6.74 -33.43
CA SER A 192 14.69 -7.57 -33.97
C SER A 192 15.27 -8.55 -32.96
N GLU A 193 15.18 -8.25 -31.66
CA GLU A 193 15.55 -9.18 -30.58
C GLU A 193 14.58 -10.37 -30.50
N LEU A 194 13.27 -10.11 -30.65
CA LEU A 194 12.21 -11.10 -30.43
C LEU A 194 11.77 -11.85 -31.70
N VAL A 195 12.01 -11.27 -32.88
CA VAL A 195 11.55 -11.79 -34.16
C VAL A 195 12.77 -12.03 -35.07
N PRO A 196 13.26 -13.27 -35.19
CA PRO A 196 14.46 -13.58 -35.95
C PRO A 196 14.18 -13.64 -37.47
N SER A 197 13.74 -12.53 -38.08
CA SER A 197 13.44 -12.43 -39.52
C SER A 197 13.76 -11.04 -40.08
N ALA A 198 14.75 -10.98 -40.98
CA ALA A 198 15.20 -9.74 -41.60
C ALA A 198 14.13 -9.07 -42.50
N GLU A 199 13.23 -9.85 -43.11
CA GLU A 199 12.12 -9.30 -43.88
C GLU A 199 11.03 -8.72 -42.97
N ALA A 200 10.75 -9.39 -41.85
CA ALA A 200 9.84 -8.88 -40.82
C ALA A 200 10.40 -7.60 -40.18
N ASP A 201 11.72 -7.50 -39.99
CA ASP A 201 12.40 -6.29 -39.50
C ASP A 201 12.19 -5.09 -40.44
N GLN A 202 12.44 -5.26 -41.74
CA GLN A 202 12.31 -4.16 -42.71
C GLN A 202 10.88 -3.64 -42.83
N THR A 203 9.89 -4.54 -42.73
CA THR A 203 8.47 -4.14 -42.76
C THR A 203 8.07 -3.44 -41.47
N PHE A 204 8.52 -3.92 -40.32
CA PHE A 204 8.28 -3.29 -39.02
C PHE A 204 8.88 -1.89 -38.92
N GLN A 205 10.13 -1.71 -39.37
CA GLN A 205 10.84 -0.43 -39.27
C GLN A 205 10.14 0.74 -39.99
N LYS A 206 9.39 0.44 -41.06
CA LYS A 206 8.62 1.43 -41.85
C LYS A 206 7.34 1.91 -41.16
N LEU A 207 6.87 1.21 -40.12
CA LEU A 207 5.65 1.54 -39.41
C LEU A 207 5.79 2.83 -38.59
N LYS A 208 4.67 3.54 -38.39
CA LYS A 208 4.64 4.67 -37.44
C LYS A 208 4.82 4.13 -36.02
N LYS A 209 5.35 4.96 -35.11
CA LYS A 209 5.60 4.57 -33.71
C LYS A 209 4.37 3.92 -33.03
N GLY A 210 3.18 4.49 -33.21
CA GLY A 210 1.96 3.93 -32.62
C GLY A 210 1.57 2.57 -33.20
N GLU A 211 1.86 2.32 -34.47
CA GLU A 211 1.64 1.03 -35.13
C GLU A 211 2.67 -0.01 -34.66
N LYS A 212 3.94 0.40 -34.49
CA LYS A 212 4.99 -0.43 -33.88
C LYS A 212 4.59 -0.91 -32.48
N ALA A 213 4.09 0.00 -31.65
CA ALA A 213 3.65 -0.33 -30.29
C ALA A 213 2.49 -1.34 -30.28
N LYS A 214 1.47 -1.16 -31.13
CA LYS A 214 0.36 -2.11 -31.26
C LYS A 214 0.80 -3.47 -31.80
N ARG A 215 1.74 -3.48 -32.75
CA ARG A 215 2.25 -4.72 -33.33
C ARG A 215 3.08 -5.53 -32.31
N LEU A 216 3.88 -4.86 -31.49
CA LEU A 216 4.58 -5.49 -30.36
C LEU A 216 3.62 -5.95 -29.26
N GLU A 217 2.57 -5.17 -28.94
CA GLU A 217 1.54 -5.60 -28.01
C GLU A 217 0.86 -6.89 -28.48
N ALA A 218 0.48 -6.97 -29.76
CA ALA A 218 -0.05 -8.20 -30.35
C ALA A 218 0.95 -9.36 -30.26
N LEU A 219 2.25 -9.11 -30.48
CA LEU A 219 3.28 -10.13 -30.30
C LEU A 219 3.28 -10.70 -28.87
N PHE A 220 3.12 -9.86 -27.85
CA PHE A 220 3.09 -10.31 -26.45
C PHE A 220 1.77 -10.97 -26.06
N ALA A 221 0.63 -10.48 -26.57
CA ALA A 221 -0.71 -10.88 -26.10
C ALA A 221 -1.38 -11.99 -26.93
N ASP A 222 -1.04 -12.12 -28.22
CA ASP A 222 -1.78 -12.95 -29.16
C ASP A 222 -0.90 -14.08 -29.76
N PRO A 223 -1.17 -15.35 -29.41
CA PRO A 223 -0.49 -16.50 -30.01
C PRO A 223 -0.65 -16.58 -31.54
N ALA A 224 -1.80 -16.17 -32.10
CA ALA A 224 -2.02 -16.22 -33.55
C ALA A 224 -1.09 -15.27 -34.31
N THR A 225 -0.76 -14.13 -33.69
CA THR A 225 0.25 -13.20 -34.23
C THR A 225 1.63 -13.86 -34.33
N ARG A 226 2.01 -14.71 -33.36
CA ARG A 226 3.29 -15.44 -33.37
C ARG A 226 3.31 -16.55 -34.41
N GLU A 227 2.20 -17.28 -34.54
CA GLU A 227 2.02 -18.32 -35.57
C GLU A 227 2.10 -17.74 -36.98
N ALA A 228 1.45 -16.60 -37.23
CA ALA A 228 1.49 -15.91 -38.52
C ALA A 228 2.90 -15.40 -38.90
N LEU A 229 3.76 -15.18 -37.90
CA LEU A 229 5.17 -14.82 -38.08
C LEU A 229 6.09 -16.04 -38.21
N GLY A 230 5.57 -17.26 -38.09
CA GLY A 230 6.34 -18.49 -38.17
C GLY A 230 7.33 -18.69 -37.02
N LEU A 231 7.05 -18.12 -35.84
CA LEU A 231 7.96 -18.18 -34.70
C LEU A 231 8.07 -19.60 -34.14
N SER A 232 9.30 -20.00 -33.79
CA SER A 232 9.53 -21.29 -33.17
C SER A 232 8.99 -21.33 -31.74
N ARG A 233 8.90 -22.54 -31.16
CA ARG A 233 8.55 -22.70 -29.74
C ARG A 233 9.55 -21.98 -28.82
N GLU A 234 10.82 -21.95 -29.20
CA GLU A 234 11.86 -21.26 -28.43
C GLU A 234 11.68 -19.74 -28.49
N ASP A 235 11.32 -19.19 -29.64
CA ASP A 235 11.05 -17.75 -29.78
C ASP A 235 9.80 -17.34 -29.00
N CYS A 236 8.74 -18.15 -29.05
CA CYS A 236 7.55 -17.95 -28.22
C CYS A 236 7.89 -17.96 -26.72
N ALA A 237 8.73 -18.90 -26.27
CA ALA A 237 9.17 -18.97 -24.88
C ALA A 237 9.99 -17.74 -24.47
N LYS A 238 10.86 -17.23 -25.36
CA LYS A 238 11.59 -15.97 -25.14
C LYS A 238 10.61 -14.80 -24.97
N ILE A 239 9.60 -14.68 -25.83
CA ILE A 239 8.59 -13.61 -25.74
C ILE A 239 7.78 -13.71 -24.43
N ASP A 240 7.43 -14.92 -24.00
CA ASP A 240 6.68 -15.14 -22.76
C ASP A 240 7.49 -14.81 -21.50
N ALA A 241 8.80 -15.09 -21.52
CA ALA A 241 9.72 -14.78 -20.44
C ALA A 241 10.24 -13.33 -20.46
N TRP A 242 10.13 -12.64 -21.60
CA TRP A 242 10.74 -11.33 -21.79
C TRP A 242 10.17 -10.27 -20.86
N VAL A 243 11.09 -9.54 -20.22
CA VAL A 243 10.88 -8.32 -19.44
C VAL A 243 12.01 -7.33 -19.74
N PRO A 244 11.78 -6.01 -19.66
CA PRO A 244 12.84 -5.02 -19.75
C PRO A 244 13.82 -5.15 -18.57
N ALA A 245 15.09 -4.78 -18.78
CA ALA A 245 16.15 -4.93 -17.78
C ALA A 245 15.85 -4.21 -16.46
N GLU A 246 15.09 -3.11 -16.50
CA GLU A 246 14.69 -2.35 -15.32
C GLU A 246 13.69 -3.10 -14.42
N LEU A 247 13.05 -4.16 -14.91
CA LEU A 247 12.19 -5.05 -14.12
C LEU A 247 12.92 -6.31 -13.65
N ASP A 248 14.19 -6.48 -14.02
CA ASP A 248 15.02 -7.58 -13.52
C ASP A 248 15.57 -7.27 -12.13
N TRP A 249 15.92 -8.32 -11.37
CA TRP A 249 16.47 -8.17 -10.04
C TRP A 249 17.97 -7.86 -10.13
N PRO A 250 18.47 -6.81 -9.43
CA PRO A 250 19.88 -6.45 -9.51
C PRO A 250 20.75 -7.60 -8.99
N GLU A 251 21.88 -7.83 -9.66
CA GLU A 251 22.88 -8.76 -9.17
C GLU A 251 23.38 -8.29 -7.79
N VAL A 252 23.49 -9.24 -6.85
CA VAL A 252 24.07 -8.93 -5.54
C VAL A 252 25.58 -8.85 -5.73
N THR A 253 26.11 -7.64 -5.79
CA THR A 253 27.55 -7.42 -5.65
C THR A 253 27.95 -7.93 -4.27
N GLN A 254 28.76 -9.00 -4.22
CA GLN A 254 29.31 -9.54 -2.98
C GLN A 254 30.32 -8.58 -2.36
#